data_AF-A0A0Q8V6K2-F1
#
_entry.id   AF-A0A0Q8V6K2-F1
#
_cell.length_a   1.000
_cell.length_b   1.000
_cell.length_c   1.000
_cell.angle_alpha   90.00
_cell.angle_beta   90.00
_cell.angle_gamma   90.00
#
_symmetry.space_group_name_H-M   'P 1'
#
loop_
_entity.id
_entity.type
_entity.pdbx_description
1 polymer ?
#
loop_
_entity_poly.entity_id
_entity_poly.type
_entity_poly.pdbx_seq_one_letter_code
_entity_poly.pdbx_strand_id
1 'polypeptide(L)'
;MTYANETGGTGDEPTGAVTVTVDATDRVRQVEVRERDSVHDPAALAAAVEHAYRAAVMDRLEALYPDRGLDPDRRIAGLDGHPPIRTVENRQGQHVARPRAPRSTALLERRFSPTEGISANECVTVTLALASSWGPVVADPGWLANARPSNVGDAITQAFADAYRKRDER
;
A
#
# COMPACT_ATOMS: atom_id res chain seq x y z
N MET A 1 -32.59 7.68 -7.18
CA MET A 1 -31.31 8.38 -7.43
C MET A 1 -30.23 7.55 -6.77
N THR A 2 -29.60 6.65 -7.54
CA THR A 2 -28.50 5.80 -7.07
C THR A 2 -27.22 6.56 -7.36
N TYR A 3 -26.53 7.02 -6.33
CA TYR A 3 -25.29 7.77 -6.48
C TYR A 3 -24.17 6.83 -6.94
N ALA A 4 -23.37 7.29 -7.89
CA ALA A 4 -22.23 6.58 -8.45
C ALA A 4 -21.09 6.42 -7.42
N ASN A 5 -20.36 5.30 -7.52
CA ASN A 5 -19.06 4.99 -6.87
C ASN A 5 -19.06 4.55 -5.38
N GLU A 6 -19.85 3.55 -5.02
CA GLU A 6 -19.63 2.74 -3.79
C GLU A 6 -18.78 1.48 -4.04
N THR A 7 -18.16 1.34 -5.21
CA THR A 7 -17.36 0.14 -5.51
C THR A 7 -16.02 0.23 -4.78
N GLY A 8 -16.04 -0.14 -3.49
CA GLY A 8 -14.86 -0.57 -2.75
C GLY A 8 -14.36 -1.91 -3.28
N GLY A 9 -13.29 -2.41 -2.67
CA GLY A 9 -12.77 -3.75 -2.97
C GLY A 9 -12.51 -4.52 -1.69
N THR A 10 -12.59 -5.84 -1.78
CA THR A 10 -12.26 -6.73 -0.66
C THR A 10 -11.21 -7.73 -1.11
N GLY A 11 -10.18 -7.90 -0.30
CA GLY A 11 -9.08 -8.80 -0.60
C GLY A 11 -8.69 -9.61 0.62
N ASP A 12 -8.49 -10.89 0.40
CA ASP A 12 -7.90 -11.81 1.36
C ASP A 12 -6.39 -11.94 1.07
N GLU A 13 -5.62 -12.19 2.11
CA GLU A 13 -4.25 -12.69 1.93
C GLU A 13 -4.24 -14.17 1.52
N PRO A 14 -3.10 -14.73 1.07
CA PRO A 14 -3.05 -16.08 0.51
C PRO A 14 -3.48 -17.22 1.45
N THR A 15 -3.47 -17.01 2.77
CA THR A 15 -3.83 -18.05 3.76
C THR A 15 -5.28 -17.99 4.24
N GLY A 16 -6.05 -16.93 3.90
CA GLY A 16 -7.38 -16.66 4.45
C GLY A 16 -7.43 -16.12 5.89
N ALA A 17 -6.28 -15.81 6.50
CA ALA A 17 -6.14 -15.31 7.86
C ALA A 17 -6.54 -13.84 8.04
N VAL A 18 -6.39 -12.99 7.02
CA VAL A 18 -6.67 -11.55 7.09
C VAL A 18 -7.39 -11.07 5.83
N THR A 19 -8.55 -10.44 6.02
CA THR A 19 -9.31 -9.80 4.95
C THR A 19 -9.25 -8.29 5.14
N VAL A 20 -8.98 -7.55 4.07
CA VAL A 20 -9.00 -6.08 4.06
C VAL A 20 -10.07 -5.60 3.10
N THR A 21 -10.88 -4.65 3.54
CA THR A 21 -11.84 -3.95 2.69
C THR A 21 -11.41 -2.49 2.53
N VAL A 22 -11.38 -2.01 1.29
CA VAL A 22 -11.04 -0.63 0.93
C VAL A 22 -12.23 0.09 0.31
N ASP A 23 -12.29 1.41 0.44
CA ASP A 23 -13.29 2.23 -0.25
C ASP A 23 -12.87 2.67 -1.66
N ALA A 24 -13.72 3.45 -2.32
CA ALA A 24 -13.46 4.02 -3.64
C ALA A 24 -12.27 5.01 -3.72
N THR A 25 -11.57 5.27 -2.61
CA THR A 25 -10.34 6.09 -2.56
C THR A 25 -9.13 5.28 -2.07
N ASP A 26 -9.24 3.94 -2.11
CA ASP A 26 -8.25 3.00 -1.60
C ASP A 26 -7.99 3.13 -0.08
N ARG A 27 -8.88 3.80 0.67
CA ARG A 27 -8.73 3.87 2.13
C ARG A 27 -9.24 2.59 2.76
N VAL A 28 -8.46 2.04 3.69
CA VAL A 28 -8.85 0.90 4.50
C VAL A 28 -10.08 1.27 5.32
N ARG A 29 -11.16 0.51 5.15
CA ARG A 29 -12.43 0.65 5.88
C ARG A 29 -12.58 -0.36 7.00
N GLN A 30 -12.10 -1.56 6.76
CA GLN A 30 -12.22 -2.66 7.69
C GLN A 30 -11.07 -3.65 7.48
N VAL A 31 -10.56 -4.19 8.58
CA VAL A 31 -9.64 -5.32 8.60
C VAL A 31 -10.26 -6.40 9.47
N GLU A 32 -10.48 -7.58 8.90
CA GLU A 32 -10.94 -8.77 9.60
C GLU A 32 -9.75 -9.72 9.77
N VAL A 33 -9.55 -10.24 10.97
CA VAL A 33 -8.56 -11.29 11.26
C VAL A 33 -9.34 -12.52 11.68
N ARG A 34 -9.25 -13.60 10.90
CA ARG A 34 -10.01 -14.85 11.12
C ARG A 34 -9.20 -15.88 11.88
N GLU A 35 -7.93 -16.02 11.52
CA GLU A 35 -7.03 -17.00 12.12
C GLU A 35 -5.88 -16.32 12.84
N ARG A 36 -5.72 -16.68 14.11
CA ARG A 36 -4.73 -16.05 15.00
C ARG A 36 -3.32 -16.61 14.79
N ASP A 37 -3.23 -17.91 14.56
CA ASP A 37 -1.98 -18.65 14.63
C ASP A 37 -0.98 -18.18 13.56
N SER A 38 -1.50 -17.73 12.42
CA SER A 38 -0.73 -17.19 11.30
C SER A 38 -0.23 -15.74 11.49
N VAL A 39 -0.75 -15.00 12.49
CA VAL A 39 -0.48 -13.56 12.69
C VAL A 39 0.04 -13.21 14.08
N HIS A 40 0.59 -14.19 14.81
CA HIS A 40 1.15 -13.97 16.15
C HIS A 40 2.45 -13.16 16.15
N ASP A 41 3.17 -13.14 15.03
CA ASP A 41 4.36 -12.33 14.84
C ASP A 41 3.99 -10.98 14.19
N PRO A 42 4.47 -9.84 14.71
CA PRO A 42 4.15 -8.52 14.15
C PRO A 42 4.55 -8.37 12.68
N ALA A 43 5.65 -8.98 12.23
CA ALA A 43 6.06 -8.89 10.83
C ALA A 43 5.18 -9.77 9.93
N ALA A 44 4.79 -10.96 10.40
CA ALA A 44 3.79 -11.80 9.72
C ALA A 44 2.44 -11.09 9.58
N LEU A 45 1.96 -10.44 10.64
CA LEU A 45 0.74 -9.62 10.60
C LEU A 45 0.87 -8.49 9.58
N ALA A 46 1.98 -7.72 9.61
CA ALA A 46 2.19 -6.62 8.68
C ALA A 46 2.18 -7.09 7.21
N ALA A 47 2.85 -8.21 6.91
CA ALA A 47 2.85 -8.81 5.58
C ALA A 47 1.46 -9.29 5.16
N ALA A 48 0.71 -9.95 6.06
CA ALA A 48 -0.64 -10.42 5.80
C ALA A 48 -1.59 -9.26 5.44
N VAL A 49 -1.58 -8.18 6.22
CA VAL A 49 -2.40 -7.00 5.94
C VAL A 49 -1.97 -6.33 4.62
N GLU A 50 -0.67 -6.26 4.32
CA GLU A 50 -0.19 -5.72 3.05
C GLU A 50 -0.68 -6.55 1.84
N HIS A 51 -0.61 -7.87 1.93
CA HIS A 51 -1.10 -8.77 0.88
C HIS A 51 -2.60 -8.62 0.67
N ALA A 52 -3.39 -8.66 1.76
CA ALA A 52 -4.83 -8.47 1.71
C ALA A 52 -5.23 -7.10 1.14
N TYR A 53 -4.52 -6.02 1.53
CA TYR A 53 -4.74 -4.69 0.98
C TYR A 53 -4.47 -4.64 -0.53
N ARG A 54 -3.35 -5.22 -1.00
CA ARG A 54 -3.04 -5.27 -2.43
C ARG A 54 -4.11 -6.05 -3.20
N ALA A 55 -4.59 -7.17 -2.65
CA ALA A 55 -5.69 -7.93 -3.24
C ALA A 55 -6.98 -7.08 -3.31
N ALA A 56 -7.30 -6.33 -2.25
CA ALA A 56 -8.50 -5.48 -2.20
C ALA A 56 -8.45 -4.35 -3.24
N VAL A 57 -7.28 -3.74 -3.45
CA VAL A 57 -7.09 -2.72 -4.49
C VAL A 57 -7.22 -3.34 -5.89
N MET A 58 -6.67 -4.54 -6.10
CA MET A 58 -6.80 -5.24 -7.39
C MET A 58 -8.26 -5.62 -7.68
N ASP A 59 -8.98 -6.18 -6.72
CA ASP A 59 -10.42 -6.49 -6.80
C ASP A 59 -11.22 -5.24 -7.18
N ARG A 60 -10.96 -4.12 -6.50
CA ARG A 60 -11.56 -2.82 -6.83
C ARG A 60 -11.26 -2.39 -8.27
N LEU A 61 -10.00 -2.49 -8.71
CA LEU A 61 -9.59 -2.10 -10.06
C LEU A 61 -10.26 -2.97 -11.12
N GLU A 62 -10.36 -4.28 -10.90
CA GLU A 62 -11.09 -5.20 -11.78
C GLU A 62 -12.56 -4.80 -11.89
N ALA A 63 -13.21 -4.48 -10.77
CA ALA A 63 -14.60 -4.02 -10.75
C ALA A 63 -14.81 -2.69 -11.50
N LEU A 64 -13.81 -1.79 -11.50
CA LEU A 64 -13.86 -0.51 -12.23
C LEU A 64 -13.58 -0.64 -13.73
N TYR A 65 -12.91 -1.72 -14.15
CA TYR A 65 -12.53 -1.95 -15.54
C TYR A 65 -12.90 -3.37 -16.02
N PRO A 66 -14.20 -3.75 -16.02
CA PRO A 66 -14.62 -5.12 -16.36
C PRO A 66 -14.27 -5.52 -17.80
N ASP A 67 -14.18 -4.55 -18.72
CA ASP A 67 -13.85 -4.77 -20.13
C ASP A 67 -12.34 -4.74 -20.43
N ARG A 68 -11.49 -4.37 -19.46
CA ARG A 68 -10.07 -4.68 -19.54
C ARG A 68 -9.92 -6.11 -19.05
N GLY A 69 -10.11 -7.08 -19.95
CA GLY A 69 -9.48 -8.37 -19.78
C GLY A 69 -8.00 -8.12 -19.49
N LEU A 70 -7.61 -8.21 -18.22
CA LEU A 70 -6.23 -8.13 -17.77
C LEU A 70 -5.55 -9.37 -18.35
N ASP A 71 -5.08 -9.23 -19.57
CA ASP A 71 -4.33 -10.25 -20.28
C ASP A 71 -3.11 -10.62 -19.41
N PRO A 72 -3.08 -11.82 -18.80
CA PRO A 72 -1.97 -12.24 -17.95
C PRO A 72 -0.67 -12.39 -18.76
N ASP A 73 -0.74 -12.42 -20.09
CA ASP A 73 0.41 -12.47 -20.99
C ASP A 73 0.95 -11.10 -21.37
N ARG A 74 0.41 -10.00 -20.84
CA ARG A 74 1.10 -8.71 -20.82
C ARG A 74 2.21 -8.68 -19.76
N ARG A 75 3.04 -9.73 -19.76
CA ARG A 75 4.38 -9.71 -19.19
C ARG A 75 5.14 -8.56 -19.82
N ILE A 76 5.73 -7.79 -18.93
CA ILE A 76 6.59 -6.64 -19.20
C ILE A 76 7.69 -7.06 -20.19
N ALA A 77 7.49 -6.79 -21.48
CA ALA A 77 8.59 -6.64 -22.42
C ALA A 77 9.31 -5.34 -22.03
N GLY A 78 10.22 -5.45 -21.06
CA GLY A 78 10.95 -4.31 -20.50
C GLY A 78 11.64 -4.56 -19.18
N LEU A 79 11.81 -5.82 -18.74
CA LEU A 79 12.59 -6.16 -17.55
C LEU A 79 13.99 -6.72 -17.87
N ASP A 80 14.52 -6.42 -19.05
CA ASP A 80 15.97 -6.47 -19.27
C ASP A 80 16.51 -5.05 -19.04
N GLY A 81 17.19 -4.88 -17.91
CA GLY A 81 17.63 -3.60 -17.35
C GLY A 81 18.67 -2.86 -18.20
N HIS A 82 18.24 -2.25 -19.29
CA HIS A 82 19.02 -1.24 -19.99
C HIS A 82 18.19 0.03 -20.20
N PRO A 83 18.61 1.18 -19.63
CA PRO A 83 17.96 2.45 -19.96
C PRO A 83 18.17 2.73 -21.46
N PRO A 84 17.21 3.37 -22.15
CA PRO A 84 17.39 3.72 -23.56
C PRO A 84 18.58 4.67 -23.70
N ILE A 85 19.69 4.17 -24.22
CA ILE A 85 20.85 4.99 -24.58
C ILE A 85 20.45 5.78 -25.83
N ARG A 86 20.25 7.09 -25.65
CA ARG A 86 20.13 8.00 -26.79
C ARG A 86 21.55 8.35 -27.25
N THR A 87 21.98 7.76 -28.35
CA THR A 87 23.22 8.14 -29.02
C THR A 87 23.07 9.54 -29.59
N VAL A 88 23.87 10.49 -29.11
CA VAL A 88 23.91 11.85 -29.66
C VAL A 88 25.27 12.03 -30.33
N GLU A 89 25.26 12.18 -31.64
CA GLU A 89 26.45 12.53 -32.42
C GLU A 89 26.81 14.00 -32.15
N ASN A 90 28.08 14.26 -31.81
CA ASN A 90 28.59 15.63 -31.85
C ASN A 90 29.05 15.98 -33.28
N ARG A 91 29.23 17.27 -33.56
CA ARG A 91 29.62 17.80 -34.89
C ARG A 91 31.00 17.35 -35.42
N GLN A 92 31.70 16.46 -34.72
CA GLN A 92 33.03 15.94 -35.09
C GLN A 92 33.06 14.40 -35.20
N GLY A 93 31.90 13.74 -35.16
CA GLY A 93 31.79 12.29 -35.43
C GLY A 93 32.40 11.38 -34.35
N GLN A 94 32.59 11.86 -33.11
CA GLN A 94 33.08 11.03 -32.01
C GLN A 94 31.98 10.70 -30.99
N HIS A 95 31.78 9.40 -30.74
CA HIS A 95 30.90 8.88 -29.70
C HIS A 95 31.58 8.99 -28.34
N VAL A 96 31.08 9.89 -27.48
CA VAL A 96 31.55 10.01 -26.09
C VAL A 96 30.41 9.62 -25.16
N ALA A 97 30.59 8.51 -24.42
CA ALA A 97 29.68 8.12 -23.34
C ALA A 97 29.88 9.10 -22.17
N ARG A 98 28.94 10.03 -21.98
CA ARG A 98 28.89 10.86 -20.76
C ARG A 98 27.97 10.18 -19.75
N PRO A 99 28.48 9.76 -18.58
CA PRO A 99 27.62 9.42 -17.46
C PRO A 99 26.76 10.65 -17.16
N ARG A 100 25.43 10.49 -17.24
CA ARG A 100 24.52 11.53 -16.79
C ARG A 100 24.68 11.62 -15.28
N ALA A 101 25.39 12.65 -14.80
CA ALA A 101 25.39 12.97 -13.38
C ALA A 101 23.91 13.05 -12.93
N PRO A 102 23.50 12.33 -11.88
CA PRO A 102 22.14 12.40 -11.39
C PRO A 102 21.87 13.86 -11.05
N ARG A 103 20.88 14.45 -11.72
CA ARG A 103 20.35 15.76 -11.33
C ARG A 103 19.89 15.59 -9.90
N SER A 104 20.60 16.26 -9.00
CA SER A 104 20.29 16.34 -7.58
C SER A 104 18.81 16.70 -7.43
N THR A 105 17.99 15.73 -7.05
CA THR A 105 16.56 15.89 -6.73
C THR A 105 16.36 16.55 -5.35
N ALA A 106 17.36 17.28 -4.85
CA ALA A 106 17.39 17.87 -3.52
C ALA A 106 16.60 19.19 -3.41
N LEU A 107 15.62 19.44 -4.29
CA LEU A 107 14.84 20.69 -4.31
C LEU A 107 13.32 20.50 -4.22
N LEU A 108 12.85 19.31 -3.87
CA LEU A 108 11.42 19.07 -3.58
C LEU A 108 11.15 18.31 -2.28
N GLU A 109 12.10 18.33 -1.33
CA GLU A 109 11.82 17.98 0.06
C GLU A 109 11.13 19.17 0.76
N ARG A 110 9.98 19.60 0.24
CA ARG A 110 9.01 20.25 1.12
C ARG A 110 8.65 19.20 2.17
N ARG A 111 8.98 19.52 3.41
CA ARG A 111 8.88 18.69 4.63
C ARG A 111 7.46 18.19 4.89
N PHE A 112 6.99 17.24 4.10
CA PHE A 112 5.74 16.55 4.37
C PHE A 112 6.07 15.29 5.16
N SER A 113 6.08 15.44 6.48
CA SER A 113 6.29 14.32 7.39
C SER A 113 5.19 13.27 7.19
N PRO A 114 5.53 11.97 7.20
CA PRO A 114 4.54 10.90 7.22
C PRO A 114 3.53 11.10 8.36
N THR A 115 2.32 10.60 8.17
CA THR A 115 1.24 10.76 9.16
C THR A 115 1.05 9.45 9.89
N GLU A 116 1.24 9.48 11.21
CA GLU A 116 1.09 8.31 12.07
C GLU A 116 -0.30 8.29 12.71
N GLY A 117 -1.01 7.19 12.50
CA GLY A 117 -2.24 6.87 13.21
C GLY A 117 -2.01 5.78 14.24
N ILE A 118 -2.70 5.89 15.36
CA ILE A 118 -2.54 5.00 16.52
C ILE A 118 -3.92 4.46 16.90
N SER A 119 -3.98 3.16 17.23
CA SER A 119 -5.21 2.53 17.74
C SER A 119 -5.60 3.07 19.12
N ALA A 120 -6.86 2.93 19.52
CA ALA A 120 -7.35 3.50 20.78
C ALA A 120 -6.68 2.88 22.03
N ASN A 121 -6.16 1.65 21.92
CA ASN A 121 -5.39 0.98 22.96
C ASN A 121 -3.87 1.21 22.86
N GLU A 122 -3.41 2.05 21.92
CA GLU A 122 -2.00 2.39 21.69
C GLU A 122 -1.10 1.19 21.31
N CYS A 123 -1.68 0.04 21.00
CA CYS A 123 -0.92 -1.17 20.67
C CYS A 123 -0.63 -1.34 19.18
N VAL A 124 -1.31 -0.59 18.30
CA VAL A 124 -1.11 -0.66 16.85
C VAL A 124 -0.87 0.74 16.29
N THR A 125 0.15 0.87 15.46
CA THR A 125 0.51 2.10 14.76
C THR A 125 0.56 1.87 13.26
N VAL A 126 0.07 2.83 12.49
CA VAL A 126 0.14 2.85 11.02
C VAL A 126 0.78 4.14 10.56
N THR A 127 1.74 4.05 9.64
CA THR A 127 2.44 5.22 9.10
C THR A 127 2.09 5.46 7.64
N LEU A 128 1.26 6.45 7.34
CA LEU A 128 0.88 6.78 5.96
C LEU A 128 1.92 7.71 5.32
N ALA A 129 2.41 7.34 4.14
CA ALA A 129 3.11 8.26 3.26
C ALA A 129 2.13 9.28 2.66
N LEU A 130 2.62 10.47 2.31
CA LEU A 130 1.78 11.62 1.92
C LEU A 130 0.75 11.29 0.83
N ALA A 131 1.18 10.59 -0.23
CA ALA A 131 0.35 10.28 -1.39
C ALA A 131 -0.21 8.85 -1.38
N SER A 132 -0.02 8.10 -0.29
CA SER A 132 -0.42 6.70 -0.21
C SER A 132 -1.64 6.53 0.67
N SER A 133 -2.65 5.78 0.22
CA SER A 133 -3.75 5.34 1.09
C SER A 133 -3.34 4.18 2.01
N TRP A 134 -2.11 3.65 1.86
CA TRP A 134 -1.55 2.55 2.64
C TRP A 134 -0.25 2.94 3.38
N GLY A 135 0.04 2.22 4.45
CA GLY A 135 1.26 2.35 5.25
C GLY A 135 1.58 1.08 6.03
N PRO A 136 2.85 0.88 6.45
CA PRO A 136 3.22 -0.26 7.29
C PRO A 136 2.44 -0.26 8.60
N VAL A 137 2.05 -1.46 9.04
CA VAL A 137 1.40 -1.72 10.32
C VAL A 137 2.45 -2.21 11.31
N VAL A 138 2.51 -1.61 12.48
CA VAL A 138 3.36 -2.04 13.59
C VAL A 138 2.46 -2.34 14.78
N ALA A 139 2.59 -3.55 15.34
CA ALA A 139 1.84 -3.97 16.51
C ALA A 139 2.78 -4.31 17.67
N ASP A 140 2.37 -3.98 18.89
CA ASP A 140 3.09 -4.40 20.09
C ASP A 140 3.09 -5.94 20.21
N PRO A 141 4.26 -6.60 20.30
CA PRO A 141 4.34 -8.04 20.31
C PRO A 141 3.72 -8.67 21.56
N GLY A 142 3.81 -8.01 22.72
CA GLY A 142 3.27 -8.52 23.98
C GLY A 142 1.75 -8.52 23.99
N TRP A 143 1.14 -7.46 23.46
CA TRP A 143 -0.29 -7.36 23.26
C TRP A 143 -0.76 -8.33 22.17
N LEU A 144 -0.10 -8.39 21.02
CA LEU A 144 -0.48 -9.27 19.91
C LEU A 144 -0.49 -10.75 20.34
N ALA A 145 0.48 -11.16 21.16
CA ALA A 145 0.55 -12.50 21.73
C ALA A 145 -0.67 -12.89 22.59
N ASN A 146 -1.49 -11.93 23.04
CA ASN A 146 -2.64 -12.15 23.92
C ASN A 146 -3.98 -11.64 23.34
N ALA A 147 -3.93 -10.83 22.28
CA ALA A 147 -5.11 -10.26 21.65
C ALA A 147 -5.96 -11.31 20.93
N ARG A 148 -7.29 -11.12 20.98
CA ARG A 148 -8.25 -11.88 20.16
C ARG A 148 -8.20 -11.39 18.71
N PRO A 149 -8.45 -12.25 17.70
CA PRO A 149 -8.44 -11.83 16.29
C PRO A 149 -9.29 -10.59 15.99
N SER A 150 -10.52 -10.55 16.53
CA SER A 150 -11.41 -9.38 16.39
C SER A 150 -10.75 -8.09 16.89
N ASN A 151 -10.08 -8.14 18.05
CA ASN A 151 -9.42 -6.97 18.64
C ASN A 151 -8.23 -6.50 17.80
N VAL A 152 -7.55 -7.42 17.10
CA VAL A 152 -6.46 -7.10 16.18
C VAL A 152 -7.01 -6.35 14.96
N GLY A 153 -8.06 -6.90 14.33
CA GLY A 153 -8.75 -6.24 13.21
C GLY A 153 -9.28 -4.85 13.56
N ASP A 154 -9.93 -4.72 14.72
CA ASP A 154 -10.45 -3.44 15.22
C ASP A 154 -9.33 -2.43 15.46
N ALA A 155 -8.23 -2.83 16.11
CA ALA A 155 -7.11 -1.93 16.40
C ALA A 155 -6.43 -1.43 15.13
N ILE A 156 -6.23 -2.31 14.13
CA ILE A 156 -5.66 -1.92 12.83
C ILE A 156 -6.60 -0.93 12.13
N THR A 157 -7.90 -1.23 12.10
CA THR A 157 -8.91 -0.36 11.49
C THR A 157 -8.93 1.03 12.16
N GLN A 158 -8.85 1.08 13.49
CA GLN A 158 -8.76 2.32 14.25
C GLN A 158 -7.49 3.12 13.93
N ALA A 159 -6.33 2.45 13.83
CA ALA A 159 -5.06 3.11 13.50
C ALA A 159 -5.10 3.73 12.09
N PHE A 160 -5.66 3.04 11.09
CA PHE A 160 -5.89 3.61 9.76
C PHE A 160 -6.84 4.82 9.81
N ALA A 161 -7.97 4.70 10.51
CA ALA A 161 -8.93 5.80 10.65
C ALA A 161 -8.31 7.05 11.30
N ASP A 162 -7.50 6.86 12.35
CA ASP A 162 -6.76 7.94 13.01
C ASP A 162 -5.73 8.59 12.08
N ALA A 163 -4.99 7.78 11.30
CA ALA A 163 -4.01 8.28 10.33
C ALA A 163 -4.68 9.10 9.22
N TYR A 164 -5.82 8.64 8.70
CA TYR A 164 -6.58 9.37 7.69
C TYR A 164 -7.15 10.67 8.25
N ARG A 165 -7.74 10.65 9.45
CA ARG A 165 -8.26 11.86 10.11
C ARG A 165 -7.15 12.90 10.27
N LYS A 166 -6.01 12.52 10.84
CA LYS A 166 -4.85 13.40 11.01
C LYS A 166 -4.30 13.94 9.69
N ARG A 167 -4.37 13.15 8.62
CA ARG A 167 -3.94 13.61 7.28
C ARG A 167 -4.91 14.61 6.68
N ASP A 168 -6.21 14.39 6.85
CA ASP A 168 -7.27 15.24 6.29
C ASP A 168 -7.39 16.59 7.03
N GLU A 169 -6.92 16.69 8.28
CA GLU A 169 -6.88 17.92 9.08
C GLU A 169 -5.72 18.87 8.74
N ARG A 170 -4.76 18.46 7.88
CA ARG A 170 -3.58 19.25 7.50
C ARG A 170 -3.79 20.09 6.25
#